data_AF-A0AA88GGZ3-F1
#
_entry.id   AF-A0AA88GGZ3-F1
#
_cell.length_a   1.000
_cell.length_b   1.000
_cell.length_c   1.000
_cell.angle_alpha   90.00
_cell.angle_beta   90.00
_cell.angle_gamma   90.00
#
_symmetry.space_group_name_H-M   'P 1'
#
loop_
_entity.id
_entity.type
_entity.pdbx_description
1 polymer ?
#
loop_
_entity_poly.entity_id
_entity_poly.type
_entity_poly.pdbx_seq_one_letter_code
_entity_poly.pdbx_strand_id
1 'polypeptide(L)'
;MQKLGGYEFWKSIGSPKFVCAPMVDQSELPFRLLIKEYGVTLAYTPMLHGRYFQNDKKYRQRYFQFEPELEVPVFAQFCTHDPNIFVNCGKLAWEMSGGKIAAIDLNLGCPQRIAKRGRYGSFLMEDFDLVYSIINKAHLELPIPVTAKIRIFEDLQLTLQYVDTVVSAGAQVLCVHGRTRAQKGPFQNYADWNVIKAIREHVPQIPVIANGNIRTYQDVLDCLQYTGVDAVMSAEALLENPSLFNKGEHVHPLQVCDRYVDICKHHFPPDHNNIKRHLFRILDRSLGGAENNDLRIMLGKAKLWEHYRGFVDHIKEHQERLDFSNYIVDYEPSIRVVEDPENHPIIKNPKKNRQEDDVASDNGDNSCCEEEEDVE
;
A
#
# COMPACT_ATOMS: atom_id res chain seq x y z
N MET A 1 16.17 -14.83 22.45
CA MET A 1 16.09 -13.38 22.68
C MET A 1 14.67 -13.02 23.09
N GLN A 2 14.49 -11.94 23.83
CA GLN A 2 13.16 -11.39 24.13
C GLN A 2 12.61 -10.67 22.89
N LYS A 3 11.30 -10.79 22.65
CA LYS A 3 10.59 -10.05 21.60
C LYS A 3 10.43 -8.61 22.05
N LEU A 4 11.05 -7.67 21.34
CA LEU A 4 11.04 -6.24 21.70
C LEU A 4 9.62 -5.66 21.61
N GLY A 5 9.26 -4.77 22.55
CA GLY A 5 7.92 -4.18 22.63
C GLY A 5 7.82 -2.85 21.88
N GLY A 6 6.76 -2.66 21.08
CA GLY A 6 6.34 -1.35 20.54
C GLY A 6 7.48 -0.44 20.07
N TYR A 7 7.73 0.62 20.83
CA TYR A 7 8.80 1.59 20.56
C TYR A 7 10.24 1.06 20.67
N GLU A 8 10.50 0.02 21.46
CA GLU A 8 11.81 -0.65 21.50
C GLU A 8 12.08 -1.35 20.17
N PHE A 9 11.08 -2.07 19.65
CA PHE A 9 11.13 -2.67 18.32
C PHE A 9 11.32 -1.60 17.25
N TRP A 10 10.51 -0.53 17.28
CA TRP A 10 10.62 0.57 16.32
C TRP A 10 12.02 1.21 16.28
N LYS A 11 12.61 1.44 17.46
CA LYS A 11 13.98 1.95 17.60
C LYS A 11 15.02 0.96 17.07
N SER A 12 14.84 -0.34 17.31
CA SER A 12 15.76 -1.39 16.81
C SER A 12 15.82 -1.48 15.28
N ILE A 13 14.75 -1.10 14.57
CA ILE A 13 14.72 -1.00 13.10
C ILE A 13 15.01 0.40 12.56
N GLY A 14 15.58 1.29 13.38
CA GLY A 14 16.03 2.63 12.97
C GLY A 14 15.00 3.75 13.06
N SER A 15 13.83 3.52 13.68
CA SER A 15 12.70 4.48 13.74
C SER A 15 12.30 5.05 12.37
N PRO A 16 11.94 4.18 11.39
CA PRO A 16 11.66 4.60 10.02
C PRO A 16 10.48 5.58 9.95
N LYS A 17 10.51 6.50 8.98
CA LYS A 17 9.49 7.56 8.81
C LYS A 17 8.74 7.51 7.47
N PHE A 18 9.37 6.91 6.47
CA PHE A 18 8.92 6.90 5.08
C PHE A 18 8.69 5.46 4.65
N VAL A 19 7.44 5.11 4.37
CA VAL A 19 6.98 3.72 4.29
C VAL A 19 6.37 3.41 2.92
N CYS A 20 6.82 2.32 2.29
CA CYS A 20 6.16 1.75 1.12
C CYS A 20 5.00 0.83 1.52
N ALA A 21 3.82 1.05 0.95
CA ALA A 21 2.64 0.24 1.20
C ALA A 21 2.73 -1.19 0.60
N PRO A 22 2.03 -2.16 1.21
CA PRO A 22 1.82 -3.47 0.61
C PRO A 22 0.91 -3.35 -0.62
N MET A 23 1.44 -3.67 -1.81
CA MET A 23 0.72 -3.53 -3.08
C MET A 23 0.82 -4.84 -3.86
N VAL A 24 -0.33 -5.44 -4.18
CA VAL A 24 -0.39 -6.68 -4.97
C VAL A 24 0.23 -6.43 -6.34
N ASP A 25 1.18 -7.29 -6.71
CA ASP A 25 2.02 -7.20 -7.91
C ASP A 25 2.76 -5.87 -8.13
N GLN A 26 2.94 -5.04 -7.09
CA GLN A 26 3.55 -3.71 -7.20
C GLN A 26 4.38 -3.27 -5.97
N SER A 27 4.71 -4.19 -5.05
CA SER A 27 5.70 -3.98 -3.98
C SER A 27 6.66 -5.18 -3.83
N GLU A 28 6.96 -5.84 -4.95
CA GLU A 28 7.97 -6.89 -5.04
C GLU A 28 9.41 -6.39 -4.77
N LEU A 29 10.34 -7.33 -4.61
CA LEU A 29 11.75 -7.04 -4.27
C LEU A 29 12.38 -5.95 -5.17
N PRO A 30 12.36 -6.05 -6.52
CA PRO A 30 12.89 -5.01 -7.40
C PRO A 30 12.36 -3.60 -7.15
N PHE A 31 11.06 -3.44 -6.86
CA PHE A 31 10.49 -2.14 -6.56
C PHE A 31 10.91 -1.63 -5.17
N ARG A 32 11.02 -2.53 -4.18
CA ARG A 32 11.52 -2.19 -2.83
C ARG A 32 13.00 -1.80 -2.81
N LEU A 33 13.81 -2.39 -3.70
CA LEU A 33 15.20 -1.99 -3.94
C LEU A 33 15.27 -0.58 -4.56
N LEU A 34 14.47 -0.29 -5.59
CA LEU A 34 14.41 1.02 -6.24
C LEU A 34 14.06 2.15 -5.26
N ILE A 35 12.97 2.01 -4.52
CA ILE A 35 12.48 3.08 -3.63
C ILE A 35 13.34 3.30 -2.38
N LYS A 36 14.17 2.31 -1.99
CA LYS A 36 15.20 2.49 -0.96
C LYS A 36 16.23 3.53 -1.37
N GLU A 37 16.64 3.55 -2.65
CA GLU A 37 17.60 4.52 -3.19
C GLU A 37 17.05 5.96 -3.14
N TYR A 38 15.73 6.12 -3.13
CA TYR A 38 15.02 7.40 -3.03
C TYR A 38 14.34 7.65 -1.67
N GLY A 39 14.90 7.10 -0.59
CA GLY A 39 14.57 7.52 0.78
C GLY A 39 13.43 6.77 1.47
N VAL A 40 12.88 5.69 0.91
CA VAL A 40 12.06 4.77 1.72
C VAL A 40 12.92 4.15 2.83
N THR A 41 12.35 4.04 4.03
CA THR A 41 13.02 3.58 5.26
C THR A 41 12.42 2.29 5.84
N LEU A 42 11.20 1.92 5.42
CA LEU A 42 10.51 0.68 5.77
C LEU A 42 9.64 0.30 4.56
N ALA A 43 9.62 -0.99 4.20
CA ALA A 43 8.78 -1.46 3.10
C ALA A 43 7.93 -2.66 3.49
N TYR A 44 6.89 -2.93 2.71
CA TYR A 44 6.01 -4.07 2.89
C TYR A 44 6.08 -4.97 1.65
N THR A 45 6.03 -6.30 1.86
CA THR A 45 5.81 -7.25 0.76
C THR A 45 4.48 -6.96 0.05
N PRO A 46 4.23 -7.52 -1.15
CA PRO A 46 2.87 -7.63 -1.66
C PRO A 46 1.99 -8.34 -0.62
N MET A 47 0.67 -8.11 -0.63
CA MET A 47 -0.24 -8.79 0.28
C MET A 47 -0.32 -10.29 -0.06
N LEU A 48 0.27 -11.15 0.77
CA LEU A 48 0.37 -12.58 0.52
C LEU A 48 -0.87 -13.33 1.05
N HIS A 49 -1.49 -14.18 0.23
CA HIS A 49 -2.65 -14.96 0.66
C HIS A 49 -2.22 -16.15 1.54
N GLY A 50 -2.60 -16.13 2.82
CA GLY A 50 -2.05 -17.04 3.84
C GLY A 50 -2.24 -18.53 3.54
N ARG A 51 -3.39 -18.92 2.98
CA ARG A 51 -3.64 -20.32 2.58
C ARG A 51 -2.67 -20.81 1.49
N TYR A 52 -2.35 -19.97 0.50
CA TYR A 52 -1.37 -20.31 -0.54
C TYR A 52 0.06 -20.21 0.00
N PHE A 53 0.35 -19.21 0.82
CA PHE A 53 1.67 -19.09 1.46
C PHE A 53 1.98 -20.29 2.35
N GLN A 54 1.03 -20.81 3.13
CA GLN A 54 1.26 -22.03 3.92
C GLN A 54 1.45 -23.27 3.03
N ASN A 55 0.57 -23.47 2.05
CA ASN A 55 0.44 -24.79 1.40
C ASN A 55 1.23 -24.93 0.09
N ASP A 56 1.45 -23.86 -0.68
CA ASP A 56 2.18 -23.91 -1.95
C ASP A 56 3.60 -23.32 -1.85
N LYS A 57 4.60 -24.20 -1.99
CA LYS A 57 6.01 -23.82 -2.03
C LYS A 57 6.35 -22.96 -3.26
N LYS A 58 5.69 -23.16 -4.42
CA LYS A 58 5.91 -22.35 -5.63
C LYS A 58 5.40 -20.93 -5.40
N TYR A 59 4.20 -20.75 -4.85
CA TYR A 59 3.69 -19.45 -4.42
C TYR A 59 4.65 -18.73 -3.47
N ARG A 60 5.17 -19.43 -2.43
CA ARG A 60 6.18 -18.85 -1.53
C ARG A 60 7.41 -18.37 -2.28
N GLN A 61 8.04 -19.24 -3.06
CA GLN A 61 9.27 -18.94 -3.80
C GLN A 61 9.09 -17.84 -4.87
N ARG A 62 7.88 -17.72 -5.44
CA ARG A 62 7.58 -16.71 -6.47
C ARG A 62 7.31 -15.31 -5.89
N TYR A 63 6.57 -15.21 -4.78
CA TYR A 63 6.06 -13.92 -4.28
C TYR A 63 6.74 -13.41 -3.01
N PHE A 64 7.39 -14.25 -2.20
CA PHE A 64 8.18 -13.85 -1.04
C PHE A 64 9.67 -13.77 -1.39
N GLN A 65 9.97 -12.89 -2.35
CA GLN A 65 11.33 -12.45 -2.67
C GLN A 65 11.79 -11.45 -1.60
N PHE A 66 12.94 -11.67 -0.98
CA PHE A 66 13.49 -10.86 0.11
C PHE A 66 15.02 -10.93 0.15
N GLU A 67 15.70 -9.78 0.18
CA GLU A 67 17.18 -9.68 0.17
C GLU A 67 17.65 -8.76 1.32
N PRO A 68 17.84 -9.29 2.55
CA PRO A 68 17.97 -8.46 3.75
C PRO A 68 19.18 -7.52 3.77
N GLU A 69 20.27 -7.86 3.08
CA GLU A 69 21.47 -7.00 2.99
C GLU A 69 21.28 -5.84 1.99
N LEU A 70 20.35 -6.00 1.04
CA LEU A 70 20.10 -5.05 -0.06
C LEU A 70 18.88 -4.16 0.19
N GLU A 71 17.93 -4.61 1.00
CA GLU A 71 16.67 -3.92 1.28
C GLU A 71 16.71 -2.98 2.52
N VAL A 72 15.58 -2.34 2.80
CA VAL A 72 15.24 -1.75 4.11
C VAL A 72 14.69 -2.84 5.04
N PRO A 73 14.41 -2.57 6.33
CA PRO A 73 13.48 -3.41 7.09
C PRO A 73 12.20 -3.67 6.29
N VAL A 74 11.77 -4.94 6.20
CA VAL A 74 10.55 -5.34 5.48
C VAL A 74 9.55 -6.00 6.44
N PHE A 75 8.28 -5.60 6.34
CA PHE A 75 7.16 -6.28 6.99
C PHE A 75 6.47 -7.22 5.98
N ALA A 76 6.31 -8.48 6.34
CA ALA A 76 5.63 -9.47 5.51
C ALA A 76 4.11 -9.42 5.77
N GLN A 77 3.35 -8.83 4.85
CA GLN A 77 1.90 -8.74 5.00
C GLN A 77 1.19 -9.99 4.49
N PHE A 78 0.31 -10.54 5.33
CA PHE A 78 -0.58 -11.65 4.99
C PHE A 78 -2.06 -11.26 5.06
N CYS A 79 -2.88 -11.92 4.25
CA CYS A 79 -4.34 -11.94 4.43
C CYS A 79 -4.85 -13.37 4.71
N THR A 80 -5.61 -13.50 5.80
CA THR A 80 -6.20 -14.75 6.29
C THR A 80 -7.27 -14.43 7.34
N HIS A 81 -8.14 -15.39 7.64
CA HIS A 81 -9.08 -15.38 8.77
C HIS A 81 -8.85 -16.55 9.75
N ASP A 82 -7.76 -17.29 9.60
CA ASP A 82 -7.40 -18.43 10.46
C ASP A 82 -6.14 -18.07 11.26
N PRO A 83 -6.22 -18.02 12.62
CA PRO A 83 -5.08 -17.76 13.49
C PRO A 83 -3.90 -18.74 13.30
N ASN A 84 -4.18 -20.02 13.02
CA ASN A 84 -3.13 -21.03 12.82
C ASN A 84 -2.38 -20.78 11.51
N ILE A 85 -3.11 -20.39 10.46
CA ILE A 85 -2.50 -20.04 9.17
C ILE A 85 -1.64 -18.79 9.30
N PHE A 86 -2.08 -17.76 10.05
CA PHE A 86 -1.27 -16.56 10.27
C PHE A 86 0.04 -16.87 11.03
N VAL A 87 -0.05 -17.68 12.09
CA VAL A 87 1.10 -18.22 12.82
C VAL A 87 2.04 -19.01 11.91
N ASN A 88 1.52 -19.91 11.07
CA ASN A 88 2.33 -20.73 10.17
C ASN A 88 2.99 -19.89 9.06
N CYS A 89 2.30 -18.85 8.56
CA CYS A 89 2.91 -17.87 7.66
C CYS A 89 4.06 -17.14 8.33
N GLY A 90 3.93 -16.75 9.61
CA GLY A 90 5.03 -16.21 10.40
C GLY A 90 6.21 -17.16 10.51
N LYS A 91 5.99 -18.40 10.97
CA LYS A 91 7.04 -19.42 11.11
C LYS A 91 7.81 -19.64 9.80
N LEU A 92 7.10 -19.75 8.68
CA LEU A 92 7.69 -19.89 7.33
C LEU A 92 8.44 -18.62 6.86
N ALA A 93 7.92 -17.42 7.13
CA ALA A 93 8.60 -16.17 6.76
C ALA A 93 9.87 -15.93 7.58
N TRP A 94 9.89 -16.34 8.86
CA TRP A 94 11.08 -16.31 9.70
C TRP A 94 12.17 -17.27 9.20
N GLU A 95 11.79 -18.51 8.89
CA GLU A 95 12.68 -19.53 8.33
C GLU A 95 13.27 -19.08 6.98
N MET A 96 12.41 -18.68 6.02
CA MET A 96 12.83 -18.28 4.69
C MET A 96 13.66 -16.98 4.65
N SER A 97 13.54 -16.11 5.67
CA SER A 97 14.36 -14.89 5.79
C SER A 97 15.64 -15.08 6.62
N GLY A 98 15.92 -16.29 7.12
CA GLY A 98 17.04 -16.54 8.03
C GLY A 98 16.94 -15.74 9.35
N GLY A 99 15.72 -15.41 9.79
CA GLY A 99 15.46 -14.58 10.96
C GLY A 99 15.65 -13.07 10.75
N LYS A 100 15.61 -12.59 9.50
CA LYS A 100 15.86 -11.17 9.16
C LYS A 100 14.62 -10.38 8.71
N ILE A 101 13.46 -11.01 8.55
CA ILE A 101 12.20 -10.28 8.33
C ILE A 101 11.83 -9.50 9.60
N ALA A 102 11.51 -8.21 9.47
CA ALA A 102 11.41 -7.31 10.62
C ALA A 102 10.09 -7.46 11.40
N ALA A 103 8.98 -7.75 10.70
CA ALA A 103 7.70 -8.11 11.30
C ALA A 103 6.86 -8.93 10.32
N ILE A 104 5.77 -9.51 10.83
CA ILE A 104 4.60 -9.85 10.00
C ILE A 104 3.48 -8.84 10.22
N ASP A 105 2.68 -8.59 9.18
CA ASP A 105 1.53 -7.69 9.23
C ASP A 105 0.24 -8.43 8.84
N LEU A 106 -0.84 -8.17 9.56
CA LEU A 106 -2.18 -8.63 9.21
C LEU A 106 -2.92 -7.57 8.38
N ASN A 107 -3.27 -7.91 7.13
CA ASN A 107 -4.12 -7.05 6.32
C ASN A 107 -5.57 -7.06 6.86
N LEU A 108 -5.98 -5.91 7.41
CA LEU A 108 -7.34 -5.61 7.86
C LEU A 108 -7.94 -4.43 7.07
N GLY A 109 -7.29 -4.02 5.96
CA GLY A 109 -7.60 -2.78 5.23
C GLY A 109 -8.03 -2.96 3.77
N CYS A 110 -7.93 -4.16 3.19
CA CYS A 110 -8.29 -4.41 1.78
C CYS A 110 -9.82 -4.42 1.57
N PRO A 111 -10.39 -3.56 0.69
CA PRO A 111 -11.84 -3.46 0.46
C PRO A 111 -12.31 -4.14 -0.84
N GLN A 112 -11.43 -4.92 -1.49
CA GLN A 112 -11.67 -5.50 -2.82
C GLN A 112 -12.68 -6.65 -2.82
N ARG A 113 -13.33 -6.90 -3.97
CA ARG A 113 -14.33 -7.98 -4.12
C ARG A 113 -13.77 -9.36 -3.78
N ILE A 114 -12.50 -9.61 -4.09
CA ILE A 114 -11.81 -10.86 -3.75
C ILE A 114 -11.63 -11.05 -2.23
N ALA A 115 -11.39 -9.95 -1.49
CA ALA A 115 -11.29 -9.97 -0.03
C ALA A 115 -12.64 -10.25 0.64
N LYS A 116 -13.76 -9.77 0.05
CA LYS A 116 -15.11 -10.16 0.49
C LYS A 116 -15.34 -11.66 0.28
N ARG A 117 -15.03 -12.19 -0.91
CA ARG A 117 -15.19 -13.63 -1.24
C ARG A 117 -14.34 -14.54 -0.36
N GLY A 118 -13.10 -14.13 -0.05
CA GLY A 118 -12.18 -14.89 0.80
C GLY A 118 -12.34 -14.69 2.32
N ARG A 119 -13.26 -13.82 2.78
CA ARG A 119 -13.38 -13.34 4.17
C ARG A 119 -12.02 -12.92 4.74
N TYR A 120 -11.43 -11.84 4.22
CA TYR A 120 -10.20 -11.26 4.78
C TYR A 120 -10.14 -9.73 4.55
N GLY A 121 -9.10 -9.06 5.05
CA GLY A 121 -8.96 -7.61 4.88
C GLY A 121 -10.02 -6.86 5.69
N SER A 122 -10.56 -5.79 5.11
CA SER A 122 -11.57 -4.95 5.76
C SER A 122 -12.92 -5.64 5.98
N PHE A 123 -13.08 -6.90 5.58
CA PHE A 123 -14.25 -7.75 5.89
C PHE A 123 -14.09 -8.58 7.17
N LEU A 124 -13.04 -8.29 7.96
CA LEU A 124 -12.84 -8.78 9.33
C LEU A 124 -13.02 -7.67 10.38
N MET A 125 -13.29 -6.41 9.97
CA MET A 125 -13.30 -5.27 10.89
C MET A 125 -14.40 -5.39 11.96
N GLU A 126 -15.56 -5.92 11.61
CA GLU A 126 -16.67 -6.16 12.53
C GLU A 126 -16.50 -7.43 13.40
N ASP A 127 -15.48 -8.23 13.16
CA ASP A 127 -15.26 -9.54 13.78
C ASP A 127 -14.15 -9.43 14.84
N PHE A 128 -14.44 -8.64 15.90
CA PHE A 128 -13.46 -8.19 16.89
C PHE A 128 -12.74 -9.36 17.58
N ASP A 129 -13.51 -10.37 18.03
CA ASP A 129 -12.96 -11.60 18.65
C ASP A 129 -12.04 -12.36 17.70
N LEU A 130 -12.39 -12.44 16.41
CA LEU A 130 -11.56 -13.10 15.41
C LEU A 130 -10.27 -12.33 15.17
N VAL A 131 -10.33 -11.01 15.00
CA VAL A 131 -9.15 -10.15 14.84
C VAL A 131 -8.22 -10.27 16.06
N TYR A 132 -8.77 -10.22 17.27
CA TYR A 132 -8.02 -10.45 18.50
C TYR A 132 -7.36 -11.85 18.50
N SER A 133 -8.10 -12.90 18.17
CA SER A 133 -7.59 -14.28 18.16
C SER A 133 -6.44 -14.50 17.16
N ILE A 134 -6.49 -13.88 15.98
CA ILE A 134 -5.45 -13.99 14.95
C ILE A 134 -4.17 -13.28 15.42
N ILE A 135 -4.29 -12.03 15.89
CA ILE A 135 -3.14 -11.21 16.30
C ILE A 135 -2.52 -11.77 17.58
N ASN A 136 -3.32 -12.10 18.60
CA ASN A 136 -2.82 -12.60 19.89
C ASN A 136 -2.11 -13.96 19.76
N LYS A 137 -2.67 -14.91 19.00
CA LYS A 137 -2.01 -16.20 18.79
C LYS A 137 -0.66 -16.03 18.08
N ALA A 138 -0.56 -15.14 17.10
CA ALA A 138 0.70 -14.79 16.46
C ALA A 138 1.64 -13.99 17.38
N HIS A 139 1.12 -13.13 18.25
CA HIS A 139 1.93 -12.40 19.22
C HIS A 139 2.61 -13.36 20.20
N LEU A 140 1.88 -14.35 20.72
CA LEU A 140 2.38 -15.32 21.70
C LEU A 140 3.28 -16.41 21.08
N GLU A 141 2.98 -16.92 19.89
CA GLU A 141 3.72 -18.05 19.30
C GLU A 141 4.94 -17.67 18.45
N LEU A 142 5.12 -16.39 18.07
CA LEU A 142 6.16 -15.98 17.14
C LEU A 142 7.25 -15.14 17.81
N PRO A 143 8.55 -15.39 17.55
CA PRO A 143 9.64 -14.51 17.99
C PRO A 143 9.64 -13.16 17.22
N ILE A 144 9.07 -13.17 16.00
CA ILE A 144 8.92 -11.99 15.13
C ILE A 144 7.86 -11.04 15.70
N PRO A 145 8.08 -9.72 15.63
CA PRO A 145 7.03 -8.74 15.84
C PRO A 145 5.80 -8.93 14.96
N VAL A 146 4.63 -8.61 15.53
CA VAL A 146 3.33 -8.67 14.85
C VAL A 146 2.77 -7.26 14.74
N THR A 147 2.27 -6.92 13.56
CA THR A 147 1.78 -5.59 13.18
C THR A 147 0.44 -5.71 12.44
N ALA A 148 -0.29 -4.62 12.27
CA ALA A 148 -1.59 -4.65 11.61
C ALA A 148 -1.83 -3.40 10.76
N LYS A 149 -2.45 -3.59 9.59
CA LYS A 149 -2.87 -2.50 8.69
C LYS A 149 -4.39 -2.43 8.55
N ILE A 150 -5.01 -1.44 9.20
CA ILE A 150 -6.46 -1.27 9.29
C ILE A 150 -7.01 -0.21 8.31
N ARG A 151 -8.35 -0.16 8.23
CA ARG A 151 -9.15 1.01 7.83
C ARG A 151 -9.95 1.52 9.04
N ILE A 152 -10.54 2.70 8.92
CA ILE A 152 -11.42 3.30 9.96
C ILE A 152 -12.90 2.95 9.73
N PHE A 153 -13.74 3.11 10.75
CA PHE A 153 -15.20 3.14 10.61
C PHE A 153 -15.69 4.58 10.32
N GLU A 154 -16.99 4.75 10.09
CA GLU A 154 -17.64 6.08 10.03
C GLU A 154 -17.86 6.67 11.42
N ASP A 155 -17.93 5.84 12.46
CA ASP A 155 -17.97 6.25 13.85
C ASP A 155 -16.56 6.21 14.49
N LEU A 156 -16.21 7.28 15.22
CA LEU A 156 -14.91 7.41 15.87
C LEU A 156 -14.76 6.47 17.07
N GLN A 157 -15.81 6.30 17.89
CA GLN A 157 -15.72 5.48 19.10
C GLN A 157 -15.57 4.00 18.75
N LEU A 158 -16.31 3.51 17.74
CA LEU A 158 -16.15 2.17 17.19
C LEU A 158 -14.75 1.97 16.57
N THR A 159 -14.18 3.02 15.96
CA THR A 159 -12.80 2.99 15.46
C THR A 159 -11.78 2.88 16.61
N LEU A 160 -11.96 3.60 17.71
CA LEU A 160 -11.08 3.51 18.88
C LEU A 160 -11.21 2.14 19.58
N GLN A 161 -12.42 1.62 19.77
CA GLN A 161 -12.65 0.26 20.29
C GLN A 161 -11.99 -0.82 19.42
N TYR A 162 -12.01 -0.65 18.09
CA TYR A 162 -11.35 -1.55 17.16
C TYR A 162 -9.81 -1.46 17.25
N VAL A 163 -9.27 -0.26 17.45
CA VAL A 163 -7.84 -0.04 17.74
C VAL A 163 -7.45 -0.69 19.07
N ASP A 164 -8.23 -0.52 20.14
CA ASP A 164 -7.99 -1.18 21.43
C ASP A 164 -7.98 -2.70 21.28
N THR A 165 -8.89 -3.26 20.48
CA THR A 165 -8.93 -4.70 20.17
C THR A 165 -7.64 -5.17 19.47
N VAL A 166 -7.16 -4.41 18.48
CA VAL A 166 -5.92 -4.72 17.73
C VAL A 166 -4.67 -4.59 18.60
N VAL A 167 -4.58 -3.56 19.44
CA VAL A 167 -3.39 -3.29 20.28
C VAL A 167 -3.34 -4.16 21.53
N SER A 168 -4.48 -4.43 22.18
CA SER A 168 -4.54 -5.38 23.32
C SER A 168 -4.27 -6.83 22.89
N ALA A 169 -4.55 -7.19 21.63
CA ALA A 169 -4.11 -8.45 21.03
C ALA A 169 -2.58 -8.53 20.80
N GLY A 170 -1.83 -7.46 21.07
CA GLY A 170 -0.37 -7.43 20.94
C GLY A 170 0.15 -7.00 19.55
N ALA A 171 -0.63 -6.25 18.76
CA ALA A 171 -0.06 -5.53 17.61
C ALA A 171 0.92 -4.46 18.10
N GLN A 172 2.14 -4.48 17.55
CA GLN A 172 3.28 -3.70 18.07
C GLN A 172 3.59 -2.44 17.26
N VAL A 173 3.00 -2.33 16.06
CA VAL A 173 2.93 -1.13 15.21
C VAL A 173 1.58 -1.17 14.51
N LEU A 174 0.91 -0.03 14.42
CA LEU A 174 -0.40 0.09 13.79
C LEU A 174 -0.34 0.99 12.55
N CYS A 175 -0.67 0.46 11.37
CA CYS A 175 -0.84 1.28 10.18
C CYS A 175 -2.33 1.59 9.93
N VAL A 176 -2.69 2.86 9.95
CA VAL A 176 -4.07 3.33 9.79
C VAL A 176 -4.26 3.94 8.41
N HIS A 177 -5.07 3.30 7.56
CA HIS A 177 -5.61 4.00 6.41
C HIS A 177 -6.85 4.79 6.83
N GLY A 178 -6.76 6.13 6.81
CA GLY A 178 -7.83 7.05 7.22
C GLY A 178 -9.06 7.10 6.30
N ARG A 179 -9.39 6.01 5.60
CA ARG A 179 -10.59 5.89 4.76
C ARG A 179 -11.41 4.67 5.17
N THR A 180 -12.73 4.78 5.16
CA THR A 180 -13.64 3.68 5.50
C THR A 180 -13.61 2.58 4.43
N ARG A 181 -14.17 1.40 4.70
CA ARG A 181 -14.29 0.33 3.70
C ARG A 181 -15.13 0.73 2.47
N ALA A 182 -16.06 1.67 2.63
CA ALA A 182 -16.92 2.15 1.54
C ALA A 182 -16.18 3.10 0.58
N GLN A 183 -15.20 3.86 1.07
CA GLN A 183 -14.41 4.83 0.31
C GLN A 183 -13.35 4.11 -0.55
N LYS A 184 -13.69 3.80 -1.81
CA LYS A 184 -12.86 3.03 -2.75
C LYS A 184 -12.42 3.89 -3.95
N GLY A 185 -11.14 3.79 -4.30
CA GLY A 185 -10.52 4.57 -5.37
C GLY A 185 -10.06 5.97 -4.92
N PRO A 186 -9.19 6.64 -5.70
CA PRO A 186 -8.50 7.85 -5.28
C PRO A 186 -9.44 9.02 -4.98
N PHE A 187 -10.47 9.23 -5.83
CA PHE A 187 -11.36 10.39 -5.81
C PHE A 187 -12.60 10.27 -4.91
N GLN A 188 -12.94 9.09 -4.36
CA GLN A 188 -14.14 8.90 -3.54
C GLN A 188 -13.90 9.19 -2.05
N ASN A 189 -13.64 10.47 -1.77
CA ASN A 189 -13.22 11.07 -0.49
C ASN A 189 -11.73 10.93 -0.14
N TYR A 190 -11.24 11.94 0.58
CA TYR A 190 -9.90 12.03 1.15
C TYR A 190 -9.75 11.13 2.38
N ALA A 191 -8.50 10.88 2.82
CA ALA A 191 -8.25 10.23 4.10
C ALA A 191 -8.40 11.22 5.26
N ASP A 192 -9.16 10.85 6.29
CA ASP A 192 -9.40 11.69 7.46
C ASP A 192 -8.21 11.62 8.44
N TRP A 193 -7.39 12.66 8.41
CA TRP A 193 -6.26 12.80 9.32
C TRP A 193 -6.67 13.15 10.76
N ASN A 194 -7.90 13.62 11.02
CA ASN A 194 -8.40 13.83 12.39
C ASN A 194 -8.58 12.49 13.10
N VAL A 195 -9.15 11.49 12.41
CA VAL A 195 -9.30 10.14 12.96
C VAL A 195 -7.92 9.48 13.18
N ILE A 196 -6.96 9.69 12.28
CA ILE A 196 -5.58 9.21 12.48
C ILE A 196 -4.92 9.89 13.70
N LYS A 197 -5.10 11.21 13.86
CA LYS A 197 -4.62 11.98 15.02
C LYS A 197 -5.22 11.46 16.34
N ALA A 198 -6.54 11.29 16.38
CA ALA A 198 -7.24 10.74 17.54
C ALA A 198 -6.75 9.33 17.89
N ILE A 199 -6.51 8.46 16.89
CA ILE A 199 -5.90 7.15 17.11
C ILE A 199 -4.48 7.27 17.68
N ARG A 200 -3.65 8.17 17.13
CA ARG A 200 -2.28 8.40 17.65
C ARG A 200 -2.32 8.84 19.12
N GLU A 201 -3.24 9.72 19.49
CA GLU A 201 -3.41 10.21 20.86
C GLU A 201 -4.01 9.15 21.80
N HIS A 202 -4.83 8.22 21.28
CA HIS A 202 -5.46 7.14 22.04
C HIS A 202 -4.52 5.96 22.36
N VAL A 203 -3.57 5.61 21.48
CA VAL A 203 -2.57 4.54 21.72
C VAL A 203 -1.13 5.03 21.81
N PRO A 204 -0.77 5.90 22.77
CA PRO A 204 0.57 6.49 22.89
C PRO A 204 1.71 5.46 23.03
N GLN A 205 1.42 4.24 23.49
CA GLN A 205 2.38 3.18 23.81
C GLN A 205 3.01 2.43 22.60
N ILE A 206 2.43 2.53 21.41
CA ILE A 206 3.00 1.95 20.17
C ILE A 206 3.18 3.02 19.07
N PRO A 207 4.04 2.78 18.08
CA PRO A 207 4.13 3.65 16.91
C PRO A 207 2.91 3.49 16.00
N VAL A 208 2.48 4.61 15.40
CA VAL A 208 1.40 4.66 14.42
C VAL A 208 1.94 5.14 13.07
N ILE A 209 1.47 4.51 11.98
CA ILE A 209 1.80 4.87 10.60
C ILE A 209 0.54 5.39 9.90
N ALA A 210 0.53 6.65 9.46
CA ALA A 210 -0.58 7.22 8.69
C ALA A 210 -0.57 6.73 7.23
N ASN A 211 -1.74 6.49 6.64
CA ASN A 211 -1.86 6.07 5.25
C ASN A 211 -3.08 6.65 4.52
N GLY A 212 -2.87 6.99 3.25
CA GLY A 212 -3.83 7.68 2.39
C GLY A 212 -3.54 9.18 2.31
N ASN A 213 -3.66 9.75 1.12
CA ASN A 213 -3.36 11.16 0.83
C ASN A 213 -1.91 11.59 1.12
N ILE A 214 -0.94 10.69 0.90
CA ILE A 214 0.49 11.00 0.88
C ILE A 214 0.94 10.95 -0.59
N ARG A 215 0.85 12.06 -1.33
CA ARG A 215 1.04 12.14 -2.80
C ARG A 215 2.24 12.99 -3.23
N THR A 216 2.60 13.98 -2.44
CA THR A 216 3.68 14.96 -2.62
C THR A 216 4.66 14.88 -1.45
N TYR A 217 5.83 15.52 -1.53
CA TYR A 217 6.67 15.64 -0.33
C TYR A 217 6.07 16.60 0.71
N GLN A 218 5.21 17.54 0.30
CA GLN A 218 4.50 18.41 1.25
C GLN A 218 3.47 17.64 2.09
N ASP A 219 2.69 16.72 1.50
CA ASP A 219 1.75 15.86 2.24
C ASP A 219 2.46 15.06 3.37
N VAL A 220 3.73 14.69 3.15
CA VAL A 220 4.56 13.98 4.15
C VAL A 220 4.81 14.87 5.37
N LEU A 221 5.20 16.13 5.14
CA LEU A 221 5.48 17.09 6.20
C LEU A 221 4.20 17.48 6.94
N ASP A 222 3.15 17.83 6.20
CA ASP A 222 1.86 18.26 6.75
C ASP A 222 1.20 17.14 7.59
N CYS A 223 1.21 15.90 7.09
CA CYS A 223 0.61 14.77 7.81
C CYS A 223 1.37 14.47 9.12
N LEU A 224 2.71 14.45 9.08
CA LEU A 224 3.55 14.24 10.27
C LEU A 224 3.33 15.35 11.32
N GLN A 225 3.30 16.61 10.89
CA GLN A 225 3.09 17.77 11.76
C GLN A 225 1.69 17.79 12.37
N TYR A 226 0.65 17.51 11.57
CA TYR A 226 -0.74 17.59 12.01
C TYR A 226 -1.13 16.43 12.94
N THR A 227 -0.80 15.19 12.56
CA THR A 227 -1.26 13.99 13.24
C THR A 227 -0.36 13.53 14.38
N GLY A 228 0.92 13.96 14.40
CA GLY A 228 1.90 13.50 15.39
C GLY A 228 2.30 12.03 15.25
N VAL A 229 2.03 11.40 14.10
CA VAL A 229 2.42 10.01 13.82
C VAL A 229 3.92 9.84 13.64
N ASP A 230 4.38 8.61 13.88
CA ASP A 230 5.79 8.25 13.81
C ASP A 230 6.30 8.16 12.37
N ALA A 231 5.41 7.77 11.45
CA ALA A 231 5.71 7.58 10.03
C ALA A 231 4.48 7.77 9.13
N VAL A 232 4.74 7.99 7.84
CA VAL A 232 3.74 8.04 6.78
C VAL A 232 3.98 6.96 5.73
N MET A 233 2.91 6.40 5.19
CA MET A 233 2.93 5.37 4.15
C MET A 233 2.26 5.86 2.87
N SER A 234 2.99 5.80 1.76
CA SER A 234 2.44 6.02 0.41
C SER A 234 2.27 4.72 -0.37
N ALA A 235 1.40 4.76 -1.37
CA ALA A 235 0.99 3.62 -2.20
C ALA A 235 0.96 4.03 -3.68
N GLU A 236 -0.22 4.36 -4.21
CA GLU A 236 -0.44 4.67 -5.64
C GLU A 236 0.47 5.79 -6.17
N ALA A 237 0.75 6.82 -5.36
CA ALA A 237 1.64 7.92 -5.73
C ALA A 237 3.13 7.53 -5.73
N LEU A 238 3.55 6.56 -4.93
CA LEU A 238 4.92 6.03 -4.96
C LEU A 238 5.17 5.20 -6.23
N LEU A 239 4.11 4.68 -6.87
CA LEU A 239 4.20 4.02 -8.18
C LEU A 239 4.32 5.00 -9.34
N GLU A 240 3.79 6.23 -9.19
CA GLU A 240 3.94 7.32 -10.17
C GLU A 240 5.27 8.06 -9.98
N ASN A 241 5.62 8.34 -8.73
CA ASN A 241 6.88 8.97 -8.35
C ASN A 241 7.59 8.10 -7.29
N PRO A 242 8.44 7.14 -7.70
CA PRO A 242 9.28 6.37 -6.78
C PRO A 242 10.24 7.24 -5.94
N SER A 243 10.47 8.51 -6.34
CA SER A 243 11.26 9.49 -5.60
C SER A 243 10.48 10.41 -4.65
N LEU A 244 9.20 10.13 -4.38
CA LEU A 244 8.33 10.91 -3.48
C LEU A 244 8.96 11.21 -2.10
N PHE A 245 9.77 10.29 -1.57
CA PHE A 245 10.44 10.44 -0.27
C PHE A 245 11.85 11.05 -0.34
N ASN A 246 12.34 11.44 -1.52
CA ASN A 246 13.69 11.99 -1.72
C ASN A 246 13.79 13.48 -1.31
N LYS A 247 13.23 13.85 -0.15
CA LYS A 247 13.35 15.18 0.47
C LYS A 247 12.86 16.37 -0.37
N GLY A 248 12.03 16.12 -1.39
CA GLY A 248 11.59 17.14 -2.37
C GLY A 248 12.54 17.35 -3.55
N GLU A 249 13.60 16.56 -3.68
CA GLU A 249 14.45 16.55 -4.88
C GLU A 249 13.77 15.73 -6.01
N HIS A 250 13.36 16.41 -7.08
CA HIS A 250 12.73 15.78 -8.25
C HIS A 250 13.75 14.95 -9.05
N VAL A 251 13.53 13.64 -9.16
CA VAL A 251 14.33 12.74 -10.02
C VAL A 251 13.64 12.58 -11.38
N HIS A 252 14.41 12.66 -12.48
CA HIS A 252 13.83 12.57 -13.82
C HIS A 252 13.23 11.17 -14.08
N PRO A 253 11.98 11.02 -14.58
CA PRO A 253 11.32 9.72 -14.70
C PRO A 253 12.12 8.68 -15.49
N LEU A 254 12.80 9.11 -16.57
CA LEU A 254 13.66 8.22 -17.35
C LEU A 254 14.82 7.63 -16.54
N GLN A 255 15.40 8.36 -15.58
CA GLN A 255 16.47 7.84 -14.71
C GLN A 255 15.92 6.76 -13.76
N VAL A 256 14.69 6.95 -13.26
CA VAL A 256 14.00 5.99 -12.41
C VAL A 256 13.65 4.71 -13.20
N CYS A 257 13.17 4.85 -14.43
CA CYS A 257 12.94 3.71 -15.34
C CYS A 257 14.24 2.96 -15.67
N ASP A 258 15.31 3.69 -15.97
CA ASP A 258 16.65 3.15 -16.27
C ASP A 258 17.16 2.30 -15.11
N ARG A 259 17.12 2.88 -13.90
CA ARG A 259 17.56 2.22 -12.67
C ARG A 259 16.72 1.00 -12.34
N TYR A 260 15.39 1.08 -12.47
CA TYR A 260 14.48 -0.03 -12.18
C TYR A 260 14.66 -1.20 -13.16
N VAL A 261 14.83 -0.94 -14.46
CA VAL A 261 15.08 -2.01 -15.43
C VAL A 261 16.43 -2.69 -15.17
N ASP A 262 17.46 -1.94 -14.77
CA ASP A 262 18.76 -2.52 -14.41
C ASP A 262 18.68 -3.33 -13.10
N ILE A 263 17.91 -2.91 -12.09
CA ILE A 263 17.62 -3.74 -10.90
C ILE A 263 16.91 -5.04 -11.32
N CYS A 264 15.90 -4.95 -12.20
CA CYS A 264 15.15 -6.09 -12.74
C CYS A 264 16.00 -7.09 -13.55
N LYS A 265 17.22 -6.72 -13.95
CA LYS A 265 18.19 -7.63 -14.60
C LYS A 265 18.80 -8.62 -13.62
N HIS A 266 19.06 -8.17 -12.40
CA HIS A 266 19.76 -8.93 -11.36
C HIS A 266 18.78 -9.57 -10.37
N HIS A 267 17.66 -8.91 -10.10
CA HIS A 267 16.55 -9.42 -9.30
C HIS A 267 15.31 -9.45 -10.20
N PHE A 268 14.99 -10.60 -10.81
CA PHE A 268 13.82 -10.66 -11.68
C PHE A 268 12.52 -10.68 -10.84
N PRO A 269 11.51 -9.85 -11.15
CA PRO A 269 10.27 -9.78 -10.36
C PRO A 269 9.40 -11.05 -10.51
N PRO A 270 8.33 -11.21 -9.70
CA PRO A 270 7.48 -12.40 -9.73
C PRO A 270 6.86 -12.67 -11.10
N ASP A 271 6.53 -11.64 -11.86
CA ASP A 271 6.03 -11.72 -13.24
C ASP A 271 6.69 -10.66 -14.12
N HIS A 272 6.90 -10.95 -15.42
CA HIS A 272 7.44 -9.94 -16.34
C HIS A 272 6.53 -8.71 -16.45
N ASN A 273 5.22 -8.87 -16.18
CA ASN A 273 4.25 -7.77 -16.21
C ASN A 273 4.39 -6.80 -15.03
N ASN A 274 5.11 -7.14 -13.94
CA ASN A 274 5.53 -6.16 -12.94
C ASN A 274 6.32 -5.02 -13.62
N ILE A 275 7.37 -5.38 -14.38
CA ILE A 275 8.25 -4.41 -15.06
C ILE A 275 7.43 -3.45 -15.94
N LYS A 276 6.51 -4.02 -16.73
CA LYS A 276 5.61 -3.27 -17.60
C LYS A 276 4.69 -2.32 -16.84
N ARG A 277 4.07 -2.78 -15.75
CA ARG A 277 3.16 -1.97 -14.92
C ARG A 277 3.90 -0.78 -14.29
N HIS A 278 5.08 -1.01 -13.71
CA HIS A 278 5.89 0.05 -13.13
C HIS A 278 6.37 1.06 -14.18
N LEU A 279 6.83 0.61 -15.35
CA LEU A 279 7.20 1.53 -16.45
C LEU A 279 6.01 2.38 -16.93
N PHE A 280 4.81 1.79 -17.06
CA PHE A 280 3.61 2.56 -17.39
C PHE A 280 3.22 3.57 -16.28
N ARG A 281 3.36 3.21 -14.99
CA ARG A 281 2.99 4.10 -13.87
C ARG A 281 3.98 5.25 -13.69
N ILE A 282 5.29 4.99 -13.83
CA ILE A 282 6.34 6.03 -13.74
C ILE A 282 6.24 7.02 -14.91
N LEU A 283 5.82 6.55 -16.09
CA LEU A 283 5.76 7.36 -17.32
C LEU A 283 4.34 7.82 -17.69
N ASP A 284 3.35 7.64 -16.80
CA ASP A 284 1.91 7.84 -17.05
C ASP A 284 1.59 9.23 -17.63
N ARG A 285 2.20 10.29 -17.07
CA ARG A 285 1.98 11.69 -17.49
C ARG A 285 2.63 12.04 -18.84
N SER A 286 3.59 11.24 -19.32
CA SER A 286 4.30 11.47 -20.60
C SER A 286 3.79 10.55 -21.72
N LEU A 287 3.50 9.28 -21.40
CA LEU A 287 3.01 8.28 -22.37
C LEU A 287 1.49 8.33 -22.56
N GLY A 288 0.74 9.09 -21.75
CA GLY A 288 -0.72 9.10 -21.78
C GLY A 288 -1.36 9.59 -23.09
N GLY A 289 -0.64 10.41 -23.86
CA GLY A 289 -1.14 11.01 -25.11
C GLY A 289 -1.30 10.04 -26.28
N ALA A 290 -1.88 10.55 -27.38
CA ALA A 290 -2.23 9.77 -28.56
C ALA A 290 -1.06 9.68 -29.55
N GLU A 291 -0.24 10.72 -29.60
CA GLU A 291 1.02 10.84 -30.34
C GLU A 291 2.11 9.85 -29.88
N ASN A 292 1.95 9.27 -28.68
CA ASN A 292 2.84 8.28 -28.09
C ASN A 292 2.26 6.84 -28.13
N ASN A 293 1.23 6.59 -28.96
CA ASN A 293 0.60 5.27 -29.10
C ASN A 293 1.54 4.18 -29.62
N ASP A 294 2.55 4.52 -30.44
CA ASP A 294 3.61 3.61 -30.86
C ASP A 294 4.45 3.11 -29.66
N LEU A 295 4.86 4.03 -28.78
CA LEU A 295 5.61 3.72 -27.55
C LEU A 295 4.78 2.89 -26.57
N ARG A 296 3.48 3.21 -26.42
CA ARG A 296 2.52 2.40 -25.62
C ARG A 296 2.37 0.99 -26.18
N ILE A 297 2.33 0.82 -27.50
CA ILE A 297 2.25 -0.49 -28.16
C ILE A 297 3.57 -1.26 -28.00
N MET A 298 4.72 -0.59 -28.08
CA MET A 298 6.05 -1.18 -27.86
C MET A 298 6.17 -1.74 -26.44
N LEU A 299 5.91 -0.91 -25.41
CA LEU A 299 5.92 -1.34 -24.02
C LEU A 299 4.82 -2.39 -23.74
N GLY A 300 3.62 -2.23 -24.32
CA GLY A 300 2.51 -3.18 -24.20
C GLY A 300 2.88 -4.61 -24.63
N LYS A 301 3.62 -4.73 -25.74
CA LYS A 301 4.12 -5.99 -26.32
C LYS A 301 5.37 -6.56 -25.64
N ALA A 302 6.02 -5.83 -24.72
CA ALA A 302 7.20 -6.30 -24.03
C ALA A 302 6.92 -7.52 -23.12
N LYS A 303 7.91 -8.43 -23.07
CA LYS A 303 7.83 -9.76 -22.44
C LYS A 303 9.15 -10.21 -21.80
N LEU A 304 10.27 -10.01 -22.49
CA LEU A 304 11.61 -10.34 -22.00
C LEU A 304 12.30 -9.09 -21.42
N TRP A 305 13.34 -9.26 -20.60
CA TRP A 305 14.06 -8.15 -19.99
C TRP A 305 14.64 -7.18 -21.04
N GLU A 306 15.18 -7.75 -22.12
CA GLU A 306 15.76 -7.06 -23.27
C GLU A 306 14.75 -6.13 -23.95
N HIS A 307 13.46 -6.50 -23.95
CA HIS A 307 12.40 -5.67 -24.54
C HIS A 307 12.14 -4.42 -23.69
N TYR A 308 12.27 -4.51 -22.36
CA TYR A 308 12.14 -3.38 -21.45
C TYR A 308 13.40 -2.49 -21.47
N ARG A 309 14.58 -3.09 -21.52
CA ARG A 309 15.87 -2.39 -21.69
C ARG A 309 15.87 -1.55 -22.97
N GLY A 310 15.62 -2.19 -24.12
CA GLY A 310 15.54 -1.50 -25.40
C GLY A 310 14.41 -0.47 -25.52
N PHE A 311 13.30 -0.65 -24.78
CA PHE A 311 12.27 0.39 -24.67
C PHE A 311 12.78 1.62 -23.91
N VAL A 312 13.41 1.45 -22.74
CA VAL A 312 13.94 2.56 -21.94
C VAL A 312 15.11 3.26 -22.64
N ASP A 313 15.95 2.52 -23.36
CA ASP A 313 17.01 3.11 -24.18
C ASP A 313 16.44 3.94 -25.33
N HIS A 314 15.46 3.42 -26.07
CA HIS A 314 14.80 4.15 -27.16
C HIS A 314 14.17 5.48 -26.70
N ILE A 315 13.46 5.51 -25.56
CA ILE A 315 12.87 6.75 -25.03
C ILE A 315 13.88 7.69 -24.36
N LYS A 316 15.09 7.22 -24.01
CA LYS A 316 16.22 8.08 -23.59
C LYS A 316 16.87 8.77 -24.79
N GLU A 317 16.97 8.07 -25.92
CA GLU A 317 17.47 8.62 -27.20
C GLU A 317 16.49 9.63 -27.83
N HIS A 318 15.18 9.42 -27.67
CA HIS A 318 14.10 10.21 -28.27
C HIS A 318 13.26 10.97 -27.23
N GLN A 319 13.91 11.45 -26.17
CA GLN A 319 13.23 12.05 -25.00
C GLN A 319 12.49 13.35 -25.33
N GLU A 320 12.88 14.04 -26.40
CA GLU A 320 12.22 15.24 -26.94
C GLU A 320 10.81 14.98 -27.50
N ARG A 321 10.43 13.71 -27.72
CA ARG A 321 9.06 13.31 -28.04
C ARG A 321 8.10 13.37 -26.85
N LEU A 322 8.63 13.46 -25.62
CA LEU A 322 7.88 13.26 -24.38
C LEU A 322 7.89 14.53 -23.52
N ASP A 323 6.71 14.98 -23.08
CA ASP A 323 6.62 16.04 -22.08
C ASP A 323 6.90 15.48 -20.68
N PHE A 324 7.95 16.01 -20.03
CA PHE A 324 8.30 15.74 -18.64
C PHE A 324 8.05 16.93 -17.70
N SER A 325 7.56 18.08 -18.20
CA SER A 325 7.32 19.28 -17.37
C SER A 325 6.35 19.00 -16.22
N ASN A 326 5.35 18.16 -16.47
CA ASN A 326 4.34 17.71 -15.50
C ASN A 326 4.88 16.77 -14.38
N TYR A 327 6.19 16.52 -14.30
CA TYR A 327 6.87 15.85 -13.16
C TYR A 327 7.68 16.81 -12.27
N ILE A 328 7.95 18.02 -12.74
CA ILE A 328 8.67 19.06 -11.99
C ILE A 328 7.70 19.78 -11.03
N VAL A 329 6.39 19.69 -11.28
CA VAL A 329 5.33 20.25 -10.44
C VAL A 329 4.68 19.15 -9.60
N ASP A 330 4.81 19.24 -8.27
CA ASP A 330 3.95 18.53 -7.33
C ASP A 330 2.54 19.13 -7.41
N TYR A 331 1.73 18.60 -8.33
CA TYR A 331 0.38 19.07 -8.65
C TYR A 331 -0.59 18.95 -7.46
N GLU A 332 -0.76 20.09 -6.78
CA GLU A 332 -1.64 20.40 -5.65
C GLU A 332 -1.49 19.49 -4.41
N PRO A 333 -1.03 20.04 -3.26
CA PRO A 333 -1.02 19.34 -1.97
C PRO A 333 -2.40 18.78 -1.66
N SER A 334 -2.45 17.51 -1.23
CA SER A 334 -3.67 16.72 -1.34
C SER A 334 -4.68 16.94 -0.22
N ILE A 335 -4.41 17.88 0.69
CA ILE A 335 -5.37 18.81 1.33
C ILE A 335 -4.53 19.92 2.00
N ARG A 336 -4.96 21.19 1.94
CA ARG A 336 -4.38 22.22 2.81
C ARG A 336 -4.91 22.03 4.24
N VAL A 337 -4.06 22.21 5.25
CA VAL A 337 -4.46 22.19 6.67
C VAL A 337 -5.72 23.05 6.85
N VAL A 338 -6.74 22.49 7.50
CA VAL A 338 -8.07 23.09 7.56
C VAL A 338 -8.12 24.17 8.64
N GLU A 339 -7.79 25.41 8.25
CA GLU A 339 -7.77 26.57 9.15
C GLU A 339 -9.17 26.97 9.68
N ASP A 340 -10.25 26.58 8.98
CA ASP A 340 -11.65 26.69 9.44
C ASP A 340 -12.37 25.33 9.25
N PRO A 341 -12.44 24.49 10.31
CA PRO A 341 -13.14 23.20 10.25
C PRO A 341 -14.67 23.28 10.12
N GLU A 342 -15.31 24.41 10.44
CA GLU A 342 -16.78 24.51 10.47
C GLU A 342 -17.37 24.94 9.12
N ASN A 343 -16.63 25.74 8.34
CA ASN A 343 -17.03 26.16 6.99
C ASN A 343 -16.39 25.35 5.85
N HIS A 344 -15.45 24.44 6.13
CA HIS A 344 -14.77 23.67 5.08
C HIS A 344 -15.77 22.87 4.20
N PRO A 345 -15.78 23.05 2.87
CA PRO A 345 -16.83 22.48 2.00
C PRO A 345 -16.82 20.96 1.93
N ILE A 346 -15.74 20.30 2.36
CA ILE A 346 -15.63 18.82 2.42
C ILE A 346 -16.16 18.26 3.76
N ILE A 347 -16.27 19.08 4.81
CA ILE A 347 -16.83 18.66 6.11
C ILE A 347 -18.38 18.67 6.08
N LYS A 348 -18.99 19.47 5.19
CA LYS A 348 -20.43 19.37 4.87
C LYS A 348 -20.71 18.14 3.98
N ASN A 349 -20.81 16.98 4.62
CA ASN A 349 -21.25 15.71 4.02
C ASN A 349 -22.53 15.91 3.15
N PRO A 350 -22.45 15.82 1.80
CA PRO A 350 -23.54 16.24 0.91
C PRO A 350 -24.81 15.38 0.97
N LYS A 351 -24.81 14.27 1.73
CA LYS A 351 -25.90 13.29 1.75
C LYS A 351 -26.94 13.49 2.86
N LYS A 352 -26.85 14.54 3.69
CA LYS A 352 -27.85 14.77 4.76
C LYS A 352 -29.10 15.56 4.35
N ASN A 353 -29.10 16.21 3.18
CA ASN A 353 -30.24 17.00 2.68
C ASN A 353 -30.80 16.45 1.35
N ARG A 354 -31.11 15.14 1.30
CA ARG A 354 -31.97 14.52 0.27
C ARG A 354 -32.83 13.41 0.88
N GLN A 355 -33.79 13.81 1.71
CA GLN A 355 -35.12 13.21 1.67
C GLN A 355 -36.05 14.20 0.95
N GLU A 356 -37.18 13.70 0.44
CA GLU A 356 -38.24 14.50 -0.19
C GLU A 356 -37.77 15.30 -1.43
N ASP A 357 -37.57 14.60 -2.55
CA ASP A 357 -38.48 14.74 -3.70
C ASP A 357 -38.18 13.70 -4.82
N ASP A 358 -39.02 13.73 -5.86
CA ASP A 358 -39.05 12.92 -7.10
C ASP A 358 -39.50 11.44 -6.98
N VAL A 359 -40.78 11.26 -7.32
CA VAL A 359 -41.48 9.98 -7.50
C VAL A 359 -41.25 9.42 -8.91
N ALA A 360 -40.93 8.12 -8.96
CA ALA A 360 -41.09 7.17 -10.09
C ALA A 360 -41.04 7.66 -11.55
N SER A 361 -40.03 7.16 -12.29
CA SER A 361 -40.22 6.76 -13.69
C SER A 361 -39.51 5.43 -13.95
N ASP A 362 -40.29 4.42 -14.32
CA ASP A 362 -39.81 3.13 -14.85
C ASP A 362 -39.44 3.29 -16.36
N ASN A 363 -39.06 2.19 -17.01
CA ASN A 363 -38.40 2.08 -18.34
C ASN A 363 -36.91 2.52 -18.30
N GLY A 364 -35.92 1.71 -18.68
CA GLY A 364 -35.92 0.33 -19.17
C GLY A 364 -35.57 0.25 -20.65
N ASP A 365 -34.36 -0.24 -20.96
CA ASP A 365 -34.00 -0.76 -22.28
C ASP A 365 -32.81 -1.74 -22.18
N ASN A 366 -32.73 -2.69 -23.11
CA ASN A 366 -31.82 -3.86 -23.04
C ASN A 366 -30.81 -3.90 -24.21
N SER A 367 -29.51 -4.06 -23.93
CA SER A 367 -28.52 -4.75 -24.80
C SER A 367 -27.14 -4.78 -24.11
N CYS A 368 -26.26 -5.78 -24.27
CA CYS A 368 -26.38 -7.18 -24.71
C CYS A 368 -25.09 -7.94 -24.30
N CYS A 369 -25.13 -9.28 -24.24
CA CYS A 369 -23.98 -10.22 -24.18
C CYS A 369 -23.13 -10.22 -22.89
N GLU A 370 -22.83 -11.32 -22.17
CA GLU A 370 -23.07 -12.79 -22.33
C GLU A 370 -22.51 -13.43 -23.63
N GLU A 371 -21.95 -14.65 -23.66
CA GLU A 371 -21.66 -15.67 -22.60
C GLU A 371 -20.29 -15.39 -21.90
N GLU A 372 -19.28 -16.25 -21.60
CA GLU A 372 -18.97 -17.70 -21.70
C GLU A 372 -17.92 -17.98 -20.56
N GLU A 373 -18.27 -18.55 -19.40
CA GLU A 373 -18.31 -19.98 -18.95
C GLU A 373 -16.99 -20.61 -18.41
N ASP A 374 -17.12 -21.40 -17.33
CA ASP A 374 -16.07 -22.18 -16.66
C ASP A 374 -16.06 -23.65 -17.17
N VAL A 375 -14.91 -24.35 -17.11
CA VAL A 375 -14.84 -25.81 -17.32
C VAL A 375 -13.98 -26.49 -16.25
N GLU A 376 -14.63 -27.39 -15.49
CA GLU A 376 -14.17 -28.43 -14.54
C GLU A 376 -12.78 -28.32 -13.86
#